data_AF-W4KKR3-F1
#
_entry.id   AF-W4KKR3-F1
#
_cell.length_a   1.000
_cell.length_b   1.000
_cell.length_c   1.000
_cell.angle_alpha   90.00
_cell.angle_beta   90.00
_cell.angle_gamma   90.00
#
_symmetry.space_group_name_H-M   'P 1'
#
loop_
_entity.id
_entity.type
_entity.pdbx_description
1 polymer ?
#
loop_
_entity_poly.entity_id
_entity_poly.type
_entity_poly.pdbx_seq_one_letter_code
_entity_poly.pdbx_strand_id
1 'polypeptide(L)'
;MMKVVLRVDWQWTRSNWNKQAPLRRLRPTHQERASERLDRRTNGVMMIGLLLGLTAYYWFYPSGQMIIPPNTPAPSVEDTSLLQWRKASEGLLMSMQWVGHIYQILLNHRAQTFAGRHGSAQIIGLVCSVVELSVFIPGVVGRYDLRPGLSTTDVLYEGIVFIFAWQAIWMCGVPRQVGEVDEDED
;
A
#
# COMPACT_ATOMS: atom_id res chain seq x y z
N MET A 1 14.03 1.42 -10.57
CA MET A 1 13.64 1.74 -9.17
C MET A 1 14.83 1.85 -8.20
N MET A 2 15.90 1.04 -8.35
CA MET A 2 17.09 1.10 -7.47
C MET A 2 17.81 2.47 -7.48
N LYS A 3 17.77 3.18 -8.61
CA LYS A 3 18.36 4.51 -8.82
C LYS A 3 17.77 5.60 -7.92
N VAL A 4 16.47 5.52 -7.62
CA VAL A 4 15.72 6.59 -6.91
C VAL A 4 15.91 6.53 -5.39
N VAL A 5 16.05 5.34 -4.81
CA VAL A 5 16.15 5.17 -3.35
C VAL A 5 17.60 5.19 -2.88
N LEU A 6 18.51 4.53 -3.60
CA LEU A 6 19.92 4.42 -3.19
C LEU A 6 20.79 5.56 -3.74
N ARG A 7 20.28 6.36 -4.70
CA ARG A 7 21.04 7.38 -5.45
C ARG A 7 22.27 6.79 -6.13
N VAL A 8 22.17 5.53 -6.55
CA VAL A 8 23.26 4.79 -7.20
C VAL A 8 22.87 4.56 -8.64
N ASP A 9 23.70 5.05 -9.55
CA ASP A 9 23.65 4.66 -10.96
C ASP A 9 24.64 3.51 -11.20
N TRP A 10 24.18 2.46 -11.86
CA TRP A 10 25.00 1.33 -12.27
C TRP A 10 25.34 1.50 -13.75
N GLN A 11 26.52 2.03 -14.03
CA GLN A 11 26.98 2.20 -15.41
C GLN A 11 27.94 1.06 -15.77
N TRP A 12 27.39 0.04 -16.44
CA TRP A 12 28.18 -1.04 -17.01
C TRP A 12 28.47 -0.77 -18.48
N THR A 13 29.61 -0.14 -18.77
CA THR A 13 30.09 0.11 -20.14
C THR A 13 31.32 -0.75 -20.45
N ARG A 14 31.36 -1.34 -21.65
CA ARG A 14 32.40 -2.28 -22.13
C ARG A 14 33.83 -1.71 -22.06
N SER A 15 33.97 -0.38 -21.96
CA SER A 15 35.24 0.35 -21.87
C SER A 15 35.86 0.43 -20.47
N ASN A 16 35.13 0.08 -19.40
CA ASN A 16 35.57 0.31 -18.01
C ASN A 16 36.11 -0.92 -17.27
N TRP A 17 36.49 -1.99 -18.00
CA TRP A 17 37.05 -3.23 -17.43
C TRP A 17 38.17 -3.00 -16.39
N ASN A 18 38.99 -1.95 -16.55
CA ASN A 18 40.17 -1.71 -15.72
C ASN A 18 40.12 -0.45 -14.85
N LYS A 19 39.02 0.32 -14.82
CA LYS A 19 38.97 1.58 -14.06
C LYS A 19 37.62 1.79 -13.38
N GLN A 20 37.68 1.62 -12.05
CA GLN A 20 36.77 2.10 -11.02
C GLN A 20 35.40 1.41 -10.90
N ALA A 21 34.97 1.26 -9.64
CA ALA A 21 33.74 0.60 -9.26
C ALA A 21 32.55 1.22 -10.02
N PRO A 22 31.64 0.40 -10.59
CA PRO A 22 30.52 0.86 -11.44
C PRO A 22 29.40 1.57 -10.68
N LEU A 23 29.67 2.05 -9.46
CA LEU A 23 28.72 2.69 -8.56
C LEU A 23 29.07 4.17 -8.42
N ARG A 24 28.29 5.04 -9.07
CA ARG A 24 28.40 6.49 -8.90
C ARG A 24 27.20 7.02 -8.11
N ARG A 25 27.46 7.82 -7.08
CA ARG A 25 26.42 8.51 -6.31
C ARG A 25 25.97 9.77 -7.06
N LEU A 26 24.69 9.87 -7.39
CA LEU A 26 24.12 11.02 -8.09
C LEU A 26 23.83 12.18 -7.14
N ARG A 27 23.94 13.42 -7.65
CA ARG A 27 23.53 14.63 -6.91
C ARG A 27 22.00 14.67 -6.83
N PRO A 28 21.42 15.06 -5.68
CA PRO A 28 19.98 15.05 -5.51
C PRO A 28 19.30 16.13 -6.34
N THR A 29 18.30 15.73 -7.12
CA THR A 29 17.46 16.62 -7.94
C THR A 29 16.53 17.47 -7.06
N HIS A 30 15.94 18.54 -7.62
CA HIS A 30 15.01 19.39 -6.87
C HIS A 30 13.78 18.62 -6.35
N GLN A 31 13.27 17.67 -7.15
CA GLN A 31 12.17 16.80 -6.76
C GLN A 31 12.58 15.84 -5.62
N GLU A 32 13.76 15.24 -5.70
CA GLU A 32 14.28 14.37 -4.63
C GLU A 32 14.49 15.11 -3.31
N ARG A 33 14.94 16.37 -3.35
CA ARG A 33 15.05 17.21 -2.14
C ARG A 33 13.68 17.55 -1.57
N ALA A 34 12.67 17.75 -2.41
CA ALA A 34 11.30 17.97 -1.96
C ALA A 34 10.74 16.72 -1.26
N SER A 35 10.97 15.53 -1.82
CA SER A 35 10.61 14.25 -1.20
C SER A 35 11.34 14.03 0.13
N GLU A 36 12.65 14.30 0.19
CA GLU A 36 13.42 14.15 1.44
C GLU A 36 12.90 15.08 2.54
N ARG A 37 12.48 16.31 2.19
CA ARG A 37 11.84 17.23 3.15
C ARG A 37 10.49 16.72 3.62
N LEU A 38 9.73 16.08 2.74
CA LEU A 38 8.44 15.49 3.05
C LEU A 38 8.57 14.30 4.00
N ASP A 39 9.53 13.41 3.72
CA ASP A 39 9.83 12.24 4.55
C ASP A 39 10.33 12.65 5.94
N ARG A 40 11.18 13.68 6.06
CA ARG A 40 11.63 14.21 7.37
C ARG A 40 10.48 14.73 8.24
N ARG A 41 9.35 15.11 7.65
CA ARG A 41 8.16 15.53 8.42
C ARG A 41 7.37 14.33 8.95
N THR A 42 7.64 13.12 8.49
CA THR A 42 6.96 11.93 8.99
C THR A 42 7.70 11.38 10.20
N ASN A 43 6.97 11.23 11.30
CA ASN A 43 7.54 10.68 12.52
C ASN A 43 7.73 9.16 12.35
N GLY A 44 8.96 8.74 12.05
CA GLY A 44 9.30 7.32 11.87
C GLY A 44 9.02 6.48 13.12
N VAL A 45 9.16 7.05 14.32
CA VAL A 45 8.85 6.36 15.59
C VAL A 45 7.36 6.05 15.67
N MET A 46 6.50 6.98 15.23
CA MET A 46 5.06 6.74 15.18
C MET A 46 4.70 5.62 14.19
N MET A 47 5.36 5.59 13.02
CA MET A 47 5.12 4.53 12.01
C MET A 47 5.59 3.16 12.49
N ILE A 48 6.75 3.09 13.15
CA ILE A 48 7.25 1.85 13.77
C ILE A 48 6.32 1.41 14.89
N GLY A 49 5.87 2.34 15.74
CA GLY A 49 4.90 2.05 16.80
C GLY A 49 3.58 1.51 16.25
N LEU A 50 3.08 2.10 15.16
CA LEU A 50 1.89 1.63 14.46
C LEU A 50 2.09 0.22 13.88
N LEU A 51 3.25 -0.05 13.27
CA LEU A 51 3.59 -1.37 12.75
C LEU A 51 3.61 -2.43 13.85
N LEU A 52 4.27 -2.14 14.97
CA LEU A 52 4.34 -3.05 16.11
C LEU A 52 2.95 -3.26 16.73
N GLY A 53 2.16 -2.20 16.88
CA GLY A 53 0.80 -2.27 17.40
C GLY A 53 -0.13 -3.10 16.53
N LEU A 54 -0.11 -2.91 15.21
CA LEU A 54 -0.89 -3.71 14.27
C LEU A 54 -0.41 -5.15 14.21
N THR A 55 0.90 -5.40 14.27
CA THR A 55 1.45 -6.76 14.31
C THR A 55 1.00 -7.49 15.57
N ALA A 56 1.03 -6.82 16.73
CA ALA A 56 0.50 -7.37 17.96
C ALA A 56 -1.01 -7.62 17.86
N TYR A 57 -1.78 -6.70 17.27
CA TYR A 57 -3.22 -6.89 17.04
C TYR A 57 -3.51 -8.14 16.21
N TYR A 58 -2.86 -8.31 15.06
CA TYR A 58 -3.03 -9.48 14.19
C TYR A 58 -2.47 -10.77 14.79
N TRP A 59 -1.53 -10.67 15.75
CA TRP A 59 -1.08 -11.83 16.51
C TRP A 59 -2.20 -12.41 17.40
N PHE A 60 -2.97 -11.55 18.06
CA PHE A 60 -4.10 -11.98 18.90
C PHE A 60 -5.39 -12.23 18.11
N TYR A 61 -5.60 -11.50 17.02
CA TYR A 61 -6.79 -11.58 16.17
C TYR A 61 -6.40 -11.82 14.71
N PRO A 62 -5.97 -13.05 14.35
CA PRO A 62 -5.38 -13.34 13.03
C PRO A 62 -6.36 -13.13 11.86
N SER A 63 -7.66 -13.25 12.10
CA SER A 63 -8.70 -13.02 11.09
C SER A 63 -9.49 -11.73 11.33
N GLY A 64 -9.01 -10.87 12.23
CA GLY A 64 -9.78 -9.73 12.73
C GLY A 64 -10.97 -10.16 13.60
N GLN A 65 -11.66 -9.17 14.17
CA GLN A 65 -12.94 -9.42 14.84
C GLN A 65 -14.06 -9.44 13.79
N MET A 66 -14.88 -10.47 13.81
CA MET A 66 -16.03 -10.57 12.91
C MET A 66 -17.17 -9.69 13.42
N ILE A 67 -17.61 -8.72 12.60
CA ILE A 67 -18.78 -7.88 12.85
C ILE A 67 -20.04 -8.63 12.41
N ILE A 68 -19.98 -9.24 11.23
CA ILE A 68 -21.04 -10.10 10.70
C ILE A 68 -20.44 -11.49 10.51
N PRO A 69 -20.94 -12.52 11.22
CA PRO A 69 -20.43 -13.88 11.04
C PRO A 69 -20.78 -14.40 9.63
N PRO A 70 -19.89 -15.20 9.01
CA PRO A 70 -20.17 -15.87 7.75
C PRO A 70 -21.27 -16.91 7.92
N ASN A 71 -22.08 -17.12 6.88
CA ASN A 71 -23.05 -18.23 6.82
C ASN A 71 -22.43 -19.52 6.24
N THR A 72 -21.15 -19.49 5.87
CA THR A 72 -20.43 -20.66 5.34
C THR A 72 -19.90 -21.54 6.48
N PRO A 73 -19.93 -22.88 6.33
CA PRO A 73 -19.38 -23.78 7.34
C PRO A 73 -17.89 -23.47 7.57
N ALA A 74 -17.48 -23.40 8.83
CA ALA A 74 -16.09 -23.18 9.17
C ALA A 74 -15.23 -24.33 8.61
N PRO A 75 -14.11 -24.04 7.92
CA PRO A 75 -13.21 -25.10 7.49
C PRO A 75 -12.69 -25.86 8.72
N SER A 76 -12.65 -27.20 8.65
CA SER A 76 -12.10 -28.03 9.72
C SER A 76 -10.61 -27.73 9.86
N VAL A 77 -10.23 -27.05 10.93
CA VAL A 77 -8.84 -26.67 11.17
C VAL A 77 -8.10 -27.85 11.79
N GLU A 78 -7.22 -28.47 11.01
CA GLU A 78 -6.25 -29.44 11.51
C GLU A 78 -5.00 -28.68 11.99
N ASP A 79 -4.77 -28.68 13.31
CA ASP A 79 -3.72 -27.89 13.96
C ASP A 79 -2.32 -28.48 13.68
N THR A 80 -1.65 -27.92 12.67
CA THR A 80 -0.23 -28.18 12.39
C THR A 80 0.62 -26.95 12.70
N SER A 81 1.87 -27.16 13.12
CA SER A 81 2.85 -26.08 13.42
C SER A 81 3.12 -25.15 12.22
N LEU A 82 2.95 -25.64 11.00
CA LEU A 82 3.00 -24.84 9.76
C LEU A 82 1.91 -23.76 9.71
N LEU A 83 0.74 -24.03 10.31
CA LEU A 83 -0.37 -23.08 10.36
C LEU A 83 -0.05 -21.86 11.22
N GLN A 84 0.72 -22.04 12.31
CA GLN A 84 1.13 -20.94 13.18
C GLN A 84 2.12 -20.00 12.49
N TRP A 85 3.10 -20.55 11.77
CA TRP A 85 4.03 -19.75 10.95
C TRP A 85 3.31 -18.98 9.86
N ARG A 86 2.35 -19.62 9.19
CA ARG A 86 1.52 -18.96 8.18
C ARG A 86 0.75 -17.78 8.79
N LYS A 87 0.06 -17.99 9.92
CA LYS A 87 -0.66 -16.93 10.64
C LYS A 87 0.25 -15.76 11.03
N ALA A 88 1.44 -16.04 11.56
CA ALA A 88 2.42 -15.01 11.90
C ALA A 88 2.89 -14.21 10.67
N SER A 89 3.21 -14.90 9.58
CA SER A 89 3.64 -14.26 8.33
C SER A 89 2.53 -13.40 7.70
N GLU A 90 1.29 -13.88 7.77
CA GLU A 90 0.12 -13.18 7.24
C GLU A 90 -0.20 -11.94 8.07
N GLY A 91 -0.15 -12.03 9.40
CA GLY A 91 -0.33 -10.88 10.29
C GLY A 91 0.72 -9.79 10.10
N LEU A 92 1.99 -10.17 9.89
CA LEU A 92 3.06 -9.21 9.59
C LEU A 92 2.89 -8.57 8.20
N LEU A 93 2.51 -9.36 7.20
CA LEU A 93 2.25 -8.84 5.86
C LEU A 93 1.10 -7.83 5.89
N MET A 94 0.01 -8.16 6.58
CA MET A 94 -1.13 -7.27 6.76
C MET A 94 -0.70 -5.99 7.46
N SER A 95 0.01 -6.07 8.59
CA SER A 95 0.45 -4.88 9.33
C SER A 95 1.34 -3.97 8.49
N MET A 96 2.29 -4.53 7.72
CA MET A 96 3.11 -3.77 6.78
C MET A 96 2.26 -3.08 5.70
N GLN A 97 1.27 -3.78 5.15
CA GLN A 97 0.37 -3.23 4.14
C GLN A 97 -0.47 -2.07 4.70
N TRP A 98 -1.01 -2.20 5.91
CA TRP A 98 -1.76 -1.15 6.60
C TRP A 98 -0.91 0.10 6.84
N VAL A 99 0.29 -0.07 7.39
CA VAL A 99 1.22 1.04 7.61
C VAL A 99 1.60 1.69 6.28
N GLY A 100 1.84 0.90 5.23
CA GLY A 100 2.11 1.39 3.89
C GLY A 100 0.97 2.24 3.32
N HIS A 101 -0.29 1.81 3.48
CA HIS A 101 -1.45 2.59 3.05
C HIS A 101 -1.59 3.89 3.84
N ILE A 102 -1.46 3.85 5.16
CA ILE A 102 -1.54 5.04 6.02
C ILE A 102 -0.43 6.04 5.68
N TYR A 103 0.79 5.54 5.45
CA TYR A 103 1.92 6.36 5.02
C TYR A 103 1.64 7.03 3.67
N GLN A 104 1.13 6.28 2.69
CA GLN A 104 0.78 6.83 1.38
C GLN A 104 -0.33 7.89 1.46
N ILE A 105 -1.38 7.65 2.27
CA ILE A 105 -2.46 8.62 2.50
C ILE A 105 -1.88 9.91 3.09
N LEU A 106 -1.01 9.80 4.09
CA LEU A 106 -0.38 10.94 4.75
C LEU A 106 0.54 11.71 3.79
N LEU A 107 1.31 11.00 2.97
CA LEU A 107 2.16 11.61 1.94
C LEU A 107 1.33 12.36 0.91
N ASN A 108 0.28 11.75 0.36
CA ASN A 108 -0.61 12.38 -0.60
C ASN A 108 -1.25 13.65 -0.01
N HIS A 109 -1.73 13.58 1.24
CA HIS A 109 -2.26 14.74 1.94
C HIS A 109 -1.21 15.84 2.11
N ARG A 110 0.03 15.51 2.48
CA ARG A 110 1.05 16.54 2.72
C ARG A 110 1.60 17.14 1.42
N ALA A 111 1.74 16.33 0.39
CA ALA A 111 2.20 16.75 -0.94
C ALA A 111 1.09 17.43 -1.75
N GLN A 112 -0.17 17.35 -1.30
CA GLN A 112 -1.35 17.83 -2.02
C GLN A 112 -1.44 17.29 -3.46
N THR A 113 -0.89 16.10 -3.67
CA THR A 113 -0.79 15.43 -4.97
C THR A 113 -1.09 13.97 -4.79
N PHE A 114 -1.87 13.41 -5.72
CA PHE A 114 -2.16 11.98 -5.72
C PHE A 114 -1.06 11.25 -6.47
N ALA A 115 -0.22 10.53 -5.72
CA ALA A 115 0.92 9.78 -6.24
C ALA A 115 0.88 8.31 -5.80
N GLY A 116 1.72 7.48 -6.42
CA GLY A 116 1.92 6.07 -6.04
C GLY A 116 0.90 5.08 -6.61
N ARG A 117 -0.25 5.55 -7.12
CA ARG A 117 -1.28 4.71 -7.77
C ARG A 117 -1.96 5.45 -8.92
N HIS A 118 -2.66 4.69 -9.77
CA HIS A 118 -3.52 5.24 -10.81
C HIS A 118 -4.86 5.68 -10.22
N GLY A 119 -5.25 6.94 -10.45
CA GLY A 119 -6.51 7.48 -9.94
C GLY A 119 -7.72 6.70 -10.45
N SER A 120 -7.74 6.36 -11.74
CA SER A 120 -8.78 5.50 -12.34
C SER A 120 -8.89 4.14 -11.67
N ALA A 121 -7.76 3.52 -11.30
CA ALA A 121 -7.75 2.24 -10.60
C ALA A 121 -8.36 2.34 -9.20
N GLN A 122 -8.19 3.47 -8.50
CA GLN A 122 -8.82 3.67 -7.18
C GLN A 122 -10.32 3.92 -7.30
N ILE A 123 -10.77 4.64 -8.33
CA ILE A 123 -12.20 4.84 -8.59
C ILE A 123 -12.88 3.50 -8.92
N ILE A 124 -12.26 2.70 -9.79
CA ILE A 124 -12.75 1.34 -10.09
C ILE A 124 -12.76 0.50 -8.81
N GLY A 125 -11.71 0.57 -8.00
CA GLY A 125 -11.66 -0.10 -6.70
C GLY A 125 -12.84 0.28 -5.80
N LEU A 126 -13.16 1.56 -5.69
CA LEU A 126 -14.32 2.03 -4.93
C LEU A 126 -15.64 1.49 -5.48
N VAL A 127 -15.80 1.40 -6.80
CA VAL A 127 -17.00 0.81 -7.41
C VAL A 127 -17.12 -0.67 -7.04
N CYS A 128 -16.02 -1.44 -7.14
CA CYS A 128 -16.00 -2.84 -6.74
C CYS A 128 -16.36 -3.00 -5.26
N SER A 129 -15.76 -2.19 -4.38
CA SER A 129 -16.07 -2.14 -2.95
C SER A 129 -17.56 -1.92 -2.66
N VAL A 130 -18.20 -0.96 -3.34
CA VAL A 130 -19.64 -0.71 -3.19
C VAL A 130 -20.48 -1.91 -3.63
N VAL A 131 -20.08 -2.57 -4.72
CA VAL A 131 -20.75 -3.80 -5.20
C VAL A 131 -20.57 -4.94 -4.20
N GLU A 132 -19.38 -5.13 -3.64
CA GLU A 132 -19.11 -6.15 -2.63
C GLU A 132 -19.94 -5.92 -1.35
N LEU A 133 -20.01 -4.67 -0.87
CA LEU A 133 -20.83 -4.31 0.30
C LEU A 133 -22.34 -4.48 0.05
N SER A 134 -22.79 -4.40 -1.21
CA SER A 134 -24.21 -4.57 -1.55
C SER A 134 -24.74 -5.98 -1.21
N VAL A 135 -23.85 -6.98 -1.11
CA VAL A 135 -24.18 -8.35 -0.69
C VAL A 135 -24.79 -8.40 0.72
N PHE A 136 -24.49 -7.40 1.57
CA PHE A 136 -25.05 -7.30 2.92
C PHE A 136 -26.42 -6.60 2.95
N ILE A 137 -26.93 -6.10 1.81
CA ILE A 137 -28.21 -5.41 1.70
C ILE A 137 -29.22 -6.36 1.02
N PRO A 138 -30.16 -6.97 1.79
CA PRO A 138 -31.12 -7.93 1.23
C PRO A 138 -32.02 -7.34 0.14
N GLY A 139 -32.25 -6.02 0.16
CA GLY A 139 -33.02 -5.31 -0.87
C GLY A 139 -32.36 -5.26 -2.25
N VAL A 140 -31.03 -5.47 -2.33
CA VAL A 140 -30.28 -5.44 -3.59
C VAL A 140 -30.04 -6.85 -4.12
N VAL A 141 -29.56 -7.76 -3.27
CA VAL A 141 -29.10 -9.10 -3.71
C VAL A 141 -30.11 -10.21 -3.39
N GLY A 142 -31.14 -9.92 -2.60
CA GLY A 142 -32.11 -10.93 -2.13
C GLY A 142 -31.54 -11.77 -0.97
N ARG A 143 -32.09 -12.99 -0.79
CA ARG A 143 -31.59 -13.93 0.23
C ARG A 143 -30.35 -14.64 -0.29
N TYR A 144 -29.20 -14.24 0.21
CA TYR A 144 -27.92 -14.84 -0.14
C TYR A 144 -27.46 -15.80 0.97
N ASP A 145 -27.71 -17.09 0.78
CA ASP A 145 -27.46 -18.12 1.80
C ASP A 145 -25.96 -18.36 2.06
N LEU A 146 -25.10 -18.12 1.07
CA LEU A 146 -23.63 -18.25 1.15
C LEU A 146 -22.94 -16.92 1.42
N ARG A 147 -23.50 -16.10 2.31
CA ARG A 147 -22.94 -14.77 2.62
C ARG A 147 -21.58 -14.88 3.31
N PRO A 148 -20.53 -14.20 2.78
CA PRO A 148 -19.26 -14.10 3.47
C PRO A 148 -19.41 -13.31 4.78
N GLY A 149 -18.48 -13.53 5.71
CA GLY A 149 -18.40 -12.72 6.92
C GLY A 149 -17.94 -11.30 6.59
N LEU A 150 -18.27 -10.35 7.47
CA LEU A 150 -17.71 -9.01 7.43
C LEU A 150 -16.87 -8.82 8.69
N SER A 151 -15.56 -8.72 8.51
CA SER A 151 -14.62 -8.45 9.61
C SER A 151 -14.39 -6.95 9.79
N THR A 152 -13.90 -6.56 10.97
CA THR A 152 -13.43 -5.19 11.23
C THR A 152 -12.32 -4.78 10.25
N THR A 153 -11.47 -5.73 9.87
CA THR A 153 -10.39 -5.50 8.89
C THR A 153 -10.96 -5.14 7.52
N ASP A 154 -12.05 -5.80 7.09
CA ASP A 154 -12.72 -5.48 5.82
C ASP A 154 -13.30 -4.06 5.87
N VAL A 155 -14.02 -3.70 6.93
CA VAL A 155 -14.60 -2.36 7.08
C VAL A 155 -13.53 -1.27 7.06
N LEU A 156 -12.40 -1.49 7.75
CA LEU A 156 -11.28 -0.56 7.72
C LEU A 156 -10.69 -0.45 6.30
N TYR A 157 -10.68 -1.55 5.55
CA TYR A 157 -10.09 -1.59 4.22
C TYR A 157 -10.93 -0.78 3.25
N GLU A 158 -12.26 -0.90 3.35
CA GLU A 158 -13.20 -0.07 2.61
C GLU A 158 -13.01 1.42 2.91
N GLY A 159 -12.76 1.76 4.18
CA GLY A 159 -12.41 3.13 4.57
C GLY A 159 -11.15 3.64 3.86
N ILE A 160 -10.11 2.80 3.76
CA ILE A 160 -8.88 3.15 3.03
C ILE A 160 -9.13 3.31 1.53
N VAL A 161 -9.87 2.40 0.90
CA VAL A 161 -10.22 2.48 -0.52
C VAL A 161 -10.99 3.77 -0.80
N PHE A 162 -11.96 4.12 0.06
CA PHE A 162 -12.69 5.36 -0.02
C PHE A 162 -11.78 6.59 0.08
N ILE A 163 -10.86 6.63 1.06
CA ILE A 163 -9.91 7.74 1.22
C ILE A 163 -9.02 7.87 -0.03
N PHE A 164 -8.52 6.77 -0.59
CA PHE A 164 -7.71 6.84 -1.80
C PHE A 164 -8.49 7.31 -3.02
N ALA A 165 -9.73 6.84 -3.19
CA ALA A 165 -10.61 7.31 -4.27
C ALA A 165 -10.94 8.80 -4.10
N TRP A 166 -11.21 9.24 -2.87
CA TRP A 166 -11.40 10.65 -2.54
C TRP A 166 -10.16 11.47 -2.90
N GLN A 167 -8.97 11.06 -2.47
CA GLN A 167 -7.73 11.74 -2.83
C GLN A 167 -7.50 11.77 -4.34
N ALA A 168 -7.83 10.70 -5.06
CA ALA A 168 -7.69 10.62 -6.50
C ALA A 168 -8.64 11.56 -7.27
N ILE A 169 -9.82 11.84 -6.72
CA ILE A 169 -10.81 12.76 -7.31
C ILE A 169 -10.42 14.22 -7.05
N TRP A 170 -9.97 14.53 -5.83
CA TRP A 170 -9.81 15.91 -5.37
C TRP A 170 -8.39 16.47 -5.47
N MET A 171 -7.36 15.62 -5.53
CA MET A 171 -5.97 16.08 -5.63
C MET A 171 -5.48 16.04 -7.09
N CYS A 172 -4.60 16.97 -7.44
CA CYS A 172 -3.93 16.93 -8.74
C CYS A 172 -3.08 15.67 -8.86
N GLY A 173 -3.24 14.94 -9.95
CA GLY A 173 -2.34 13.85 -10.30
C GLY A 173 -0.94 14.38 -10.61
N VAL A 174 0.09 13.61 -10.26
CA VAL A 174 1.46 13.96 -10.67
C VAL A 174 1.56 13.85 -12.20
N PRO A 175 1.95 14.93 -12.92
CA PRO A 175 2.16 14.85 -14.35
C PRO A 175 3.25 13.81 -14.63
N ARG A 176 2.92 12.79 -15.43
CA ARG A 176 3.94 11.90 -15.98
C ARG A 176 4.77 12.74 -16.93
N GLN A 177 6.06 12.91 -16.65
CA GLN A 177 7.02 13.37 -17.66
C GLN A 177 7.05 12.31 -18.77
N VAL A 178 6.20 12.49 -19.77
CA VAL A 178 6.25 11.76 -21.03
C VAL A 178 7.31 12.47 -21.87
N GLY A 179 8.53 11.95 -21.84
CA GLY A 179 9.64 12.44 -22.68
C GLY A 179 10.48 13.54 -22.05
N GLU A 180 11.35 13.18 -21.11
CA GLU A 180 12.65 13.84 -20.98
C GLU A 180 13.67 12.76 -21.39
N VAL A 181 13.77 12.57 -22.70
CA VAL A 181 15.01 12.08 -23.29
C VAL A 181 15.94 13.28 -23.11
N ASP A 182 16.82 13.21 -22.11
CA ASP A 182 17.94 14.15 -21.97
C ASP A 182 18.87 13.95 -23.18
N GLU A 183 18.46 14.45 -24.35
CA GLU A 183 19.33 14.83 -25.46
C GLU A 183 19.88 16.23 -25.13
N ASP A 184 20.80 16.29 -24.16
CA ASP A 184 21.70 17.42 -23.99
C ASP A 184 23.13 16.86 -23.91
N GLU A 185 23.59 16.28 -25.04
CA GLU A 185 25.00 16.23 -25.41
C GLU A 185 25.21 17.28 -26.51
N ASP A 186 25.79 18.42 -26.15
CA ASP A 186 26.81 19.16 -26.91
C ASP A 186 27.64 20.02 -25.94
#